data_AF-A0A420E4J2-F1
#
_entry.id   AF-A0A420E4J2-F1
#
_cell.length_a   1.000
_cell.length_b   1.000
_cell.length_c   1.000
_cell.angle_alpha   90.00
_cell.angle_beta   90.00
_cell.angle_gamma   90.00
#
_symmetry.space_group_name_H-M   'P 1'
#
loop_
_entity.id
_entity.type
_entity.pdbx_description
1 polymer ?
#
loop_
_entity_poly.entity_id
_entity_poly.type
_entity_poly.pdbx_seq_one_letter_code
_entity_poly.pdbx_strand_id
1 'polypeptide(L)'
;MGKRILIFSSIILVLGIGGFFLNSFLLSNAEVTLSFSVLQVYCFNVIATILIYALIEWVLGYLPNETGYLYLGMLMVKFGIFILLFQKSIFSEAGLTTPEKATLLIPIMVFLAIETIALSKILNAK
;
A
#
# COMPACT_ATOMS: atom_id res chain seq x y z
N MET A 1 13.57 -15.29 8.50
CA MET A 1 12.18 -14.80 8.56
C MET A 1 12.07 -13.57 9.45
N GLY A 2 12.05 -13.66 10.79
CA GLY A 2 11.72 -12.52 11.66
C GLY A 2 12.51 -11.23 11.44
N LYS A 3 13.84 -11.31 11.29
CA LYS A 3 14.69 -10.12 11.06
C LYS A 3 14.38 -9.37 9.76
N ARG A 4 14.07 -10.08 8.67
CA ARG A 4 13.76 -9.48 7.36
C ARG A 4 12.40 -8.78 7.39
N ILE A 5 11.40 -9.42 7.99
CA ILE A 5 10.07 -8.85 8.21
C ILE A 5 10.18 -7.58 9.07
N LEU A 6 10.93 -7.61 10.18
CA LEU A 6 11.10 -6.43 11.04
C LEU A 6 11.75 -5.25 10.31
N ILE A 7 12.81 -5.50 9.53
CA ILE A 7 13.48 -4.47 8.74
C ILE A 7 12.53 -3.90 7.68
N PHE A 8 11.84 -4.77 6.93
CA PHE A 8 10.90 -4.34 5.91
C PHE A 8 9.75 -3.53 6.51
N SER A 9 9.14 -3.99 7.60
CA SER A 9 8.09 -3.26 8.31
C SER A 9 8.56 -1.89 8.80
N SER A 10 9.80 -1.78 9.27
CA SER A 10 10.38 -0.50 9.70
C SER A 10 10.52 0.47 8.51
N ILE A 11 10.99 -0.02 7.36
CA ILE A 11 11.09 0.79 6.13
C ILE A 11 9.71 1.27 5.68
N ILE A 12 8.73 0.37 5.64
CA ILE A 12 7.35 0.68 5.23
C ILE A 12 6.69 1.66 6.20
N LEU A 13 6.95 1.55 7.51
CA LEU A 13 6.46 2.50 8.50
C LEU A 13 7.05 3.90 8.31
N VAL A 14 8.38 3.99 8.16
CA VAL A 14 9.06 5.29 7.93
C VAL A 14 8.56 5.93 6.64
N LEU A 15 8.42 5.14 5.57
CA LEU A 15 7.89 5.62 4.30
C LEU A 15 6.43 6.07 4.41
N GLY A 16 5.59 5.33 5.14
CA GLY A 16 4.19 5.70 5.36
C GLY A 16 4.04 6.98 6.16
N ILE A 17 4.82 7.13 7.24
CA ILE A 17 4.82 8.35 8.08
C ILE A 17 5.32 9.54 7.26
N GLY A 18 6.47 9.40 6.59
CA GLY A 18 7.03 10.46 5.75
C GLY A 18 6.11 10.87 4.62
N GLY A 19 5.52 9.88 3.93
CA GLY A 19 4.55 10.12 2.87
C GLY A 19 3.28 10.83 3.37
N PHE A 20 2.75 10.41 4.53
CA PHE A 20 1.58 11.05 5.15
C PHE A 20 1.85 12.53 5.46
N PHE A 21 2.99 12.85 6.08
CA PHE A 21 3.33 14.23 6.41
C PHE A 21 3.56 15.07 5.15
N LEU A 22 4.26 14.54 4.14
CA LEU A 22 4.49 15.25 2.88
C LEU A 22 3.16 15.53 2.17
N ASN A 23 2.28 14.53 2.04
CA ASN A 23 0.99 14.68 1.40
C ASN A 23 0.11 15.68 2.16
N SER A 24 0.05 15.56 3.49
CA SER A 24 -0.73 16.49 4.34
C SER A 24 -0.22 17.93 4.25
N PHE A 25 1.10 18.13 4.22
CA PHE A 25 1.71 19.45 4.06
C PHE A 25 1.36 20.09 2.71
N LEU A 26 1.42 19.31 1.62
CA LEU A 26 1.04 19.77 0.28
C LEU A 26 -0.44 20.15 0.21
N LEU A 27 -1.33 19.37 0.84
CA LEU A 27 -2.77 19.65 0.87
C LEU A 27 -3.09 20.91 1.68
N SER A 28 -2.46 21.09 2.84
CA SER A 28 -2.64 22.30 3.67
C SER A 28 -2.21 23.57 2.95
N ASN A 29 -1.08 23.54 2.22
CA ASN A 29 -0.61 24.70 1.45
C ASN A 29 -1.49 25.03 0.24
N ALA A 30 -2.22 24.05 -0.28
CA ALA A 30 -3.12 24.23 -1.42
C ALA A 30 -4.58 24.47 -1.01
N GLU A 31 -4.86 24.58 0.30
CA GLU A 31 -6.22 24.72 0.88
C GLU A 31 -7.23 23.68 0.36
N VAL A 32 -6.74 22.48 0.05
CA VAL A 32 -7.55 21.39 -0.51
C VAL A 32 -8.25 20.63 0.60
N THR A 33 -9.58 20.54 0.53
CA THR A 33 -10.39 19.64 1.35
C THR A 33 -10.66 18.35 0.59
N LEU A 34 -10.55 17.21 1.28
CA LEU A 34 -10.74 15.88 0.69
C LEU A 34 -11.98 15.21 1.29
N SER A 35 -12.68 14.41 0.49
CA SER A 35 -13.85 13.63 0.94
C SER A 35 -13.50 12.42 1.82
N PHE A 36 -12.22 12.14 2.05
CA PHE A 36 -11.70 11.00 2.81
C PHE A 36 -10.51 11.39 3.67
N SER A 37 -10.18 10.52 4.63
CA SER A 37 -9.03 10.71 5.52
C SER A 37 -7.73 10.26 4.86
N VAL A 38 -6.77 11.19 4.69
CA VAL A 38 -5.41 10.88 4.23
C VAL A 38 -4.73 9.86 5.15
N LEU A 39 -4.94 9.98 6.46
CA LEU A 39 -4.38 9.05 7.43
C LEU A 39 -4.85 7.61 7.17
N GLN A 40 -6.15 7.41 6.89
CA GLN A 40 -6.69 6.09 6.59
C GLN A 40 -6.05 5.49 5.32
N VAL A 41 -5.79 6.31 4.30
CA VAL A 41 -5.13 5.86 3.05
C VAL A 41 -3.72 5.33 3.34
N TYR A 42 -2.93 6.06 4.12
CA TYR A 42 -1.57 5.64 4.46
C TYR A 42 -1.55 4.46 5.44
N CYS A 43 -2.39 4.46 6.47
CA CYS A 43 -2.52 3.33 7.39
C CYS A 43 -2.91 2.05 6.66
N PHE A 44 -3.87 2.11 5.74
CA PHE A 44 -4.25 0.96 4.94
C PHE A 44 -3.06 0.42 4.13
N ASN A 45 -2.36 1.30 3.41
CA ASN A 45 -1.25 0.86 2.56
C ASN A 45 -0.08 0.28 3.37
N VAL A 46 0.24 0.86 4.54
CA VAL A 46 1.25 0.32 5.47
C VAL A 46 0.85 -1.07 5.95
N ILE A 47 -0.35 -1.22 6.51
CA ILE A 47 -0.81 -2.49 7.09
C ILE A 47 -0.91 -3.56 6.01
N ALA A 48 -1.54 -3.26 4.88
CA ALA A 48 -1.72 -4.20 3.79
C ALA A 48 -0.36 -4.67 3.24
N THR A 49 0.59 -3.76 3.04
CA THR A 49 1.90 -4.10 2.48
C THR A 49 2.73 -4.97 3.43
N ILE A 50 2.71 -4.67 4.73
CA ILE A 50 3.38 -5.51 5.74
C ILE A 50 2.75 -6.91 5.78
N LEU A 51 1.42 -6.98 5.77
CA LEU A 51 0.68 -8.24 5.82
C LEU A 51 0.96 -9.11 4.59
N ILE A 52 0.92 -8.52 3.40
CA ILE A 52 1.22 -9.22 2.14
C ILE A 52 2.65 -9.74 2.15
N TYR A 53 3.62 -8.89 2.49
CA TYR A 53 5.02 -9.31 2.56
C TYR A 53 5.23 -10.46 3.55
N ALA A 54 4.63 -10.38 4.75
CA ALA A 54 4.75 -11.42 5.76
C ALA A 54 4.12 -12.75 5.32
N LEU A 55 2.92 -12.72 4.70
CA LEU A 55 2.25 -13.91 4.16
C LEU A 55 3.06 -14.55 3.04
N ILE A 56 3.59 -13.74 2.12
CA ILE A 56 4.42 -14.22 1.02
C ILE A 56 5.70 -14.86 1.54
N GLU A 57 6.41 -14.21 2.48
CA GLU A 57 7.62 -14.79 3.07
C GLU A 57 7.33 -16.10 3.79
N TRP A 58 6.17 -16.22 4.44
CA TRP A 58 5.71 -17.46 5.08
C TRP A 58 5.43 -18.58 4.07
N VAL A 59 4.64 -18.30 3.02
CA VAL A 59 4.27 -19.30 2.00
C VAL A 59 5.48 -19.74 1.16
N LEU A 60 6.47 -18.89 0.95
CA LEU A 60 7.73 -19.24 0.28
C LEU A 60 8.48 -20.39 0.99
N GLY A 61 8.22 -20.62 2.28
CA GLY A 61 8.74 -21.77 3.02
C GLY A 61 8.17 -23.11 2.57
N TYR A 62 6.96 -23.10 1.99
CA TYR A 62 6.19 -24.31 1.64
C TYR A 62 6.03 -24.49 0.13
N LEU A 63 5.75 -23.40 -0.60
CA LEU A 63 5.39 -23.41 -2.03
C LEU A 63 6.13 -22.30 -2.79
N PRO A 64 7.48 -22.40 -2.93
CA PRO A 64 8.29 -21.33 -3.52
C PRO A 64 7.90 -21.01 -4.98
N ASN A 65 7.53 -22.03 -5.77
CA ASN A 65 7.21 -21.88 -7.18
C ASN A 65 5.88 -21.15 -7.44
N GLU A 66 4.94 -21.21 -6.51
CA GLU A 66 3.59 -20.64 -6.66
C GLU A 66 3.45 -19.24 -6.02
N THR A 67 4.53 -18.74 -5.42
CA THR A 67 4.49 -17.52 -4.60
C THR A 67 4.21 -16.26 -5.43
N GLY A 68 4.58 -16.25 -6.72
CA GLY A 68 4.22 -15.18 -7.66
C GLY A 68 2.71 -15.08 -7.90
N TYR A 69 2.01 -16.22 -8.03
CA TYR A 69 0.55 -16.25 -8.19
C TYR A 69 -0.15 -15.80 -6.91
N LEU A 70 0.37 -16.22 -5.74
CA LEU A 70 -0.15 -15.76 -4.46
C LEU A 70 -0.05 -14.23 -4.34
N TYR A 71 1.08 -13.63 -4.76
CA TYR A 71 1.23 -12.18 -4.74
C TYR A 71 0.18 -11.49 -5.61
N LEU A 72 -0.06 -11.99 -6.83
CA LEU A 72 -1.07 -11.42 -7.73
C LEU A 72 -2.49 -11.51 -7.13
N GLY A 73 -2.83 -12.64 -6.50
CA GLY A 73 -4.09 -12.81 -5.78
C GLY A 73 -4.22 -11.82 -4.60
N MET A 74 -3.17 -11.64 -3.83
CA MET A 74 -3.14 -10.70 -2.71
C MET A 74 -3.25 -9.23 -3.16
N LEU A 75 -2.70 -8.87 -4.32
CA LEU A 75 -2.91 -7.56 -4.93
C LEU A 75 -4.39 -7.33 -5.24
N MET A 76 -5.09 -8.31 -5.81
CA MET A 76 -6.53 -8.19 -6.07
C MET A 76 -7.31 -7.98 -4.78
N VAL A 77 -6.98 -8.73 -3.72
CA VAL A 77 -7.60 -8.56 -2.40
C VAL A 77 -7.32 -7.17 -1.82
N LYS A 78 -6.07 -6.68 -1.90
CA LYS A 78 -5.68 -5.33 -1.46
C LYS A 78 -6.51 -4.25 -2.16
N PHE A 79 -6.61 -4.32 -3.49
CA PHE A 79 -7.42 -3.37 -4.25
C PHE A 79 -8.91 -3.48 -3.92
N GLY A 80 -9.44 -4.70 -3.79
CA GLY A 80 -10.84 -4.92 -3.39
C GLY A 80 -11.17 -4.28 -2.04
N ILE A 81 -10.35 -4.54 -1.02
CA ILE A 81 -10.54 -3.94 0.31
C ILE A 81 -10.40 -2.41 0.26
N PHE A 82 -9.42 -1.90 -0.49
CA PHE A 82 -9.25 -0.45 -0.66
C PHE A 82 -10.51 0.20 -1.26
N ILE A 83 -11.05 -0.36 -2.34
CA ILE A 83 -12.27 0.14 -2.97
C ILE A 83 -13.44 0.10 -1.98
N LEU A 84 -13.59 -0.97 -1.20
CA LEU A 84 -14.66 -1.07 -0.20
C LEU A 84 -14.53 -0.03 0.91
N LEU A 85 -13.32 0.25 1.38
CA LEU A 85 -13.06 1.25 2.42
C LEU A 85 -13.33 2.68 1.95
N PHE A 86 -12.99 2.99 0.69
CA PHE A 86 -13.10 4.34 0.13
C PHE A 86 -14.27 4.48 -0.87
N GLN A 87 -15.22 3.54 -0.86
CA GLN A 87 -16.31 3.47 -1.84
C GLN A 87 -17.13 4.76 -1.93
N LYS A 88 -17.37 5.43 -0.80
CA LYS A 88 -18.17 6.67 -0.75
C LYS A 88 -17.51 7.80 -1.52
N SER A 89 -16.18 7.89 -1.45
CA SER A 89 -15.41 8.89 -2.18
C SER A 89 -15.22 8.49 -3.64
N ILE A 90 -14.92 7.21 -3.90
CA ILE A 90 -14.64 6.69 -5.24
C ILE A 90 -15.88 6.75 -6.15
N PHE A 91 -17.05 6.38 -5.61
CA PHE A 91 -18.32 6.33 -6.34
C PHE A 91 -19.23 7.52 -6.05
N SER A 92 -18.66 8.67 -5.65
CA SER A 92 -19.45 9.89 -5.47
C SER A 92 -20.00 10.39 -6.82
N GLU A 93 -21.20 10.98 -6.81
CA GLU A 93 -21.82 11.53 -8.04
C GLU A 93 -21.00 12.66 -8.67
N ALA A 94 -20.31 13.45 -7.83
CA ALA A 94 -19.42 14.52 -8.28
C ALA A 94 -18.09 13.99 -8.84
N GLY A 95 -17.77 12.71 -8.61
CA GLY A 95 -16.48 12.11 -8.90
C GLY A 95 -15.35 12.64 -8.02
N LEU A 96 -14.14 12.10 -8.22
CA LEU A 96 -12.94 12.55 -7.54
C LEU A 96 -12.30 13.73 -8.27
N THR A 97 -11.95 14.77 -7.51
CA THR A 97 -11.10 15.87 -7.98
C THR A 97 -9.68 15.38 -8.29
N THR A 98 -8.91 16.17 -9.03
CA THR A 98 -7.51 15.82 -9.34
C THR A 98 -6.64 15.61 -8.09
N PRO A 99 -6.71 16.46 -7.05
CA PRO A 99 -5.99 16.24 -5.80
C PRO A 99 -6.41 14.97 -5.06
N GLU A 100 -7.70 14.65 -5.07
CA GLU A 100 -8.23 13.41 -4.47
C GLU A 100 -7.70 12.18 -5.19
N LYS A 101 -7.73 12.17 -6.53
CA LYS A 101 -7.14 11.09 -7.34
C LYS A 101 -5.66 10.91 -7.03
N ALA A 102 -4.90 12.01 -6.97
CA ALA A 102 -3.48 11.95 -6.65
C ALA A 102 -3.23 11.40 -5.24
N THR A 103 -4.01 11.84 -4.26
CA THR A 103 -3.87 11.42 -2.85
C THR A 103 -4.24 9.95 -2.63
N LEU A 104 -5.12 9.37 -3.44
CA LEU A 104 -5.41 7.94 -3.41
C LEU A 104 -4.37 7.13 -4.21
N LEU A 105 -4.09 7.54 -5.45
CA LEU A 105 -3.34 6.74 -6.41
C LEU A 105 -1.83 6.74 -6.15
N ILE A 106 -1.25 7.89 -5.79
CA ILE A 106 0.20 8.01 -5.59
C ILE A 106 0.66 7.10 -4.44
N PRO A 107 0.02 7.11 -3.25
CA PRO A 107 0.40 6.18 -2.18
C PRO A 107 0.29 4.73 -2.63
N ILE A 108 -0.82 4.34 -3.26
CA ILE A 108 -0.99 2.97 -3.77
C ILE A 108 0.20 2.56 -4.66
N MET A 109 0.58 3.39 -5.63
CA MET A 109 1.64 3.09 -6.58
C MET A 109 3.01 3.00 -5.91
N VAL A 110 3.31 3.91 -4.99
CA VAL A 110 4.59 3.91 -4.26
C VAL A 110 4.73 2.64 -3.41
N PHE A 111 3.69 2.29 -2.64
CA PHE A 111 3.73 1.09 -1.81
C PHE A 111 3.79 -0.19 -2.65
N LEU A 112 3.06 -0.25 -3.78
CA LEU A 112 3.09 -1.40 -4.70
C LEU A 112 4.45 -1.58 -5.38
N ALA A 113 5.10 -0.47 -5.77
CA ALA A 113 6.44 -0.53 -6.35
C ALA A 113 7.46 -1.09 -5.35
N ILE A 114 7.43 -0.60 -4.11
CA ILE A 114 8.34 -1.07 -3.04
C ILE A 114 8.07 -2.54 -2.70
N GLU A 115 6.80 -2.92 -2.60
CA GLU A 115 6.35 -4.30 -2.37
C GLU A 115 6.91 -5.23 -3.47
N THR A 116 6.75 -4.87 -4.74
CA THR A 116 7.23 -5.65 -5.88
C THR A 116 8.76 -5.77 -5.89
N ILE A 117 9.48 -4.68 -5.61
CA ILE A 117 10.96 -4.70 -5.52
C ILE A 117 11.41 -5.58 -4.34
N ALA A 118 10.76 -5.49 -3.20
CA ALA A 118 11.11 -6.30 -2.05
C ALA A 118 10.86 -7.79 -2.31
N LEU A 119 9.72 -8.13 -2.90
CA LEU A 119 9.33 -9.51 -3.20
C LEU A 119 10.19 -10.13 -4.30
N SER A 120 10.48 -9.40 -5.38
CA SER A 120 11.39 -9.89 -6.43
C SER A 120 12.77 -10.24 -5.89
N LYS A 121 13.30 -9.47 -4.91
CA LYS A 121 14.55 -9.82 -4.23
C LYS A 121 14.45 -11.10 -3.40
N ILE A 122 13.29 -11.42 -2.81
CA ILE A 122 13.13 -12.68 -2.09
C ILE A 122 13.04 -13.86 -3.06
N LEU A 123 12.24 -13.70 -4.11
CA LEU A 123 11.98 -14.73 -5.10
C LEU A 123 13.24 -15.08 -5.90
N ASN A 124 14.07 -14.10 -6.24
CA ASN A 124 15.34 -14.33 -6.95
C ASN A 124 16.51 -14.75 -6.05
N ALA A 125 16.37 -14.64 -4.73
CA ALA A 125 17.41 -15.05 -3.78
C ALA A 125 17.31 -16.53 -3.38
N LYS A 126 16.33 -17.26 -3.92
CA LYS A 126 16.12 -18.70 -3.76
C LYS A 126 15.98 -19.33 -5.15
#